data_AF-A0A975E971-F1
#
_entry.id   AF-A0A975E971-F1
#
_cell.length_a   1.000
_cell.length_b   1.000
_cell.length_c   1.000
_cell.angle_alpha   90.00
_cell.angle_beta   90.00
_cell.angle_gamma   90.00
#
_symmetry.space_group_name_H-M   'P 1'
#
loop_
_entity.id
_entity.type
_entity.pdbx_description
1 polymer ?
#
loop_
_entity_poly.entity_id
_entity_poly.type
_entity_poly.pdbx_seq_one_letter_code
_entity_poly.pdbx_strand_id
1 'polypeptide(L)'
;MAPALTAGRGGDQILELGGPDTYDRSIPAIVPGGKIAQIGVLTGFASQLQRLTQFIVQHQIHPVIDALFPFEEAPKAYAQLASS
;
A
#
# COMPACT_ATOMS: atom_id res chain seq x y z
N MET A 1 -4.91 -19.51 -3.76
CA MET A 1 -5.40 -20.60 -2.87
C MET A 1 -6.89 -20.91 -3.08
N ALA A 2 -7.77 -19.94 -3.37
CA ALA A 2 -9.19 -20.20 -3.68
C ALA A 2 -9.52 -21.01 -4.98
N PRO A 3 -8.71 -20.98 -6.06
CA PRO A 3 -9.11 -21.63 -7.33
C PRO A 3 -9.21 -23.15 -7.25
N ALA A 4 -8.30 -23.82 -6.53
CA ALA A 4 -8.29 -25.29 -6.45
C ALA A 4 -9.50 -25.86 -5.70
N LEU A 5 -10.00 -25.14 -4.68
CA LEU A 5 -11.17 -25.53 -3.89
C LEU A 5 -12.50 -25.23 -4.60
N THR A 6 -12.47 -24.41 -5.64
CA THR A 6 -13.66 -23.98 -6.40
C THR A 6 -13.67 -24.51 -7.83
N ALA A 7 -12.79 -25.48 -8.14
CA ALA A 7 -12.58 -26.00 -9.50
C ALA A 7 -12.36 -24.87 -10.54
N GLY A 8 -11.71 -23.78 -10.13
CA GLY A 8 -11.43 -22.61 -10.96
C GLY A 8 -12.60 -21.63 -11.12
N ARG A 9 -13.79 -21.90 -10.57
CA ARG A 9 -14.95 -21.01 -10.68
C ARG A 9 -14.78 -19.71 -9.88
N GLY A 10 -14.11 -19.76 -8.73
CA GLY A 10 -14.08 -18.65 -7.77
C GLY A 10 -15.21 -18.72 -6.73
N GLY A 11 -15.19 -17.78 -5.77
CA GLY A 11 -16.15 -17.71 -4.67
C GLY A 11 -17.33 -16.78 -4.95
N ASP A 12 -18.49 -17.09 -4.38
CA ASP A 12 -19.68 -16.21 -4.41
C ASP A 12 -19.59 -15.08 -3.37
N GLN A 13 -18.92 -15.35 -2.25
CA GLN A 13 -18.68 -14.41 -1.18
C GLN A 13 -17.23 -14.51 -0.70
N ILE A 14 -16.59 -13.35 -0.50
CA ILE A 14 -15.27 -13.25 0.11
C ILE A 14 -15.40 -12.41 1.37
N LEU A 15 -14.90 -12.96 2.48
CA LEU A 15 -14.66 -12.21 3.70
C LEU A 15 -13.26 -11.59 3.62
N GLU A 16 -13.19 -10.27 3.55
CA GLU A 16 -11.92 -9.56 3.41
C GLU A 16 -11.49 -8.93 4.74
N LEU A 17 -10.23 -9.17 5.09
CA LEU A 17 -9.61 -8.75 6.35
C LEU A 17 -8.24 -8.11 6.15
N GLY A 18 -7.51 -8.47 5.10
CA GLY A 18 -6.17 -7.94 4.85
C GLY A 18 -6.24 -6.45 4.51
N GLY A 19 -7.15 -6.07 3.61
CA GLY A 19 -7.28 -4.71 3.10
C GLY A 19 -6.54 -4.54 1.77
N PRO A 20 -6.07 -3.33 1.43
CA PRO A 20 -5.54 -3.03 0.09
C PRO A 20 -4.47 -4.00 -0.42
N ASP A 21 -3.59 -4.47 0.47
CA ASP A 21 -2.50 -5.40 0.15
C ASP A 21 -2.97 -6.80 -0.26
N THR A 22 -4.21 -7.18 0.02
CA THR A 22 -4.77 -8.50 -0.31
C THR A 22 -5.80 -8.45 -1.43
N TYR A 23 -6.21 -7.26 -1.88
CA TYR A 23 -7.19 -7.09 -2.95
C TYR A 23 -6.76 -7.74 -4.27
N ASP A 24 -5.46 -7.70 -4.59
CA ASP A 24 -4.91 -8.35 -5.79
C ASP A 24 -5.15 -9.86 -5.83
N ARG A 25 -5.38 -10.48 -4.67
CA ARG A 25 -5.76 -11.90 -4.57
C ARG A 25 -7.28 -12.07 -4.53
N SER A 26 -7.99 -11.20 -3.84
CA SER A 26 -9.42 -11.35 -3.58
C SER A 26 -10.29 -10.95 -4.77
N ILE A 27 -9.93 -9.88 -5.49
CA ILE A 27 -10.67 -9.42 -6.66
C ILE A 27 -10.66 -10.48 -7.78
N PRO A 28 -9.54 -11.12 -8.15
CA PRO A 28 -9.58 -12.17 -9.17
C PRO A 28 -10.22 -13.48 -8.69
N ALA A 29 -10.45 -13.65 -7.38
CA ALA A 29 -10.98 -14.87 -6.81
C ALA A 29 -12.52 -14.87 -6.66
N ILE A 30 -13.20 -13.74 -6.90
CA ILE A 30 -14.66 -13.63 -6.83
C ILE A 30 -15.29 -13.91 -8.21
N VAL A 31 -16.48 -14.49 -8.22
CA VAL A 31 -17.31 -14.59 -9.43
C VAL A 31 -17.92 -13.22 -9.81
N PRO A 32 -18.24 -12.98 -11.10
CA PRO A 32 -19.05 -11.83 -11.49
C PRO A 32 -20.38 -11.78 -10.70
N GLY A 33 -20.70 -10.62 -10.13
CA GLY A 33 -21.88 -10.44 -9.29
C GLY A 33 -21.76 -10.98 -7.85
N GLY A 34 -20.62 -11.59 -7.50
CA GLY A 34 -20.31 -12.00 -6.12
C GLY A 34 -20.04 -10.80 -5.20
N LYS A 35 -19.99 -11.07 -3.89
CA LYS A 35 -19.85 -10.03 -2.86
C LYS A 35 -18.54 -10.15 -2.09
N ILE A 36 -17.86 -9.02 -1.90
CA ILE A 36 -16.72 -8.93 -0.98
C ILE A 36 -17.17 -8.11 0.23
N ALA A 37 -17.10 -8.71 1.43
CA ALA A 37 -17.44 -8.04 2.69
C ALA A 37 -16.15 -7.70 3.44
N GLN A 38 -15.79 -6.41 3.49
CA GLN A 38 -14.66 -5.92 4.27
C GLN A 38 -15.07 -5.77 5.73
N ILE A 39 -14.40 -6.49 6.64
CA ILE A 39 -14.66 -6.37 8.09
C ILE A 39 -13.52 -5.64 8.81
N GLY A 40 -12.29 -5.69 8.29
CA GLY A 40 -11.14 -5.00 8.90
C GLY A 40 -9.97 -4.87 7.95
N VAL A 41 -8.93 -4.13 8.35
CA VAL A 41 -7.71 -3.89 7.55
C VAL A 41 -6.48 -4.28 8.38
N LEU A 42 -6.10 -5.55 8.30
CA LEU A 42 -5.00 -6.13 9.09
C LEU A 42 -3.62 -5.73 8.59
N THR A 43 -3.47 -5.37 7.31
CA THR A 43 -2.18 -4.89 6.78
C THR A 43 -1.91 -3.42 7.13
N GLY A 44 -2.92 -2.70 7.63
CA GLY A 44 -2.87 -1.26 7.83
C GLY A 44 -2.99 -0.46 6.53
N PHE A 45 -3.41 0.80 6.64
CA PHE A 45 -3.57 1.71 5.49
C PHE A 45 -2.24 2.33 5.02
N ALA A 46 -1.18 2.22 5.82
CA ALA A 46 0.15 2.74 5.54
C ALA A 46 1.16 1.61 5.25
N SER A 47 0.68 0.42 4.90
CA SER A 47 1.49 -0.79 4.68
C SER A 47 2.66 -0.57 3.73
N GLN A 48 2.44 0.14 2.63
CA GLN A 48 3.48 0.45 1.63
C GLN A 48 4.56 1.36 2.20
N LEU A 49 4.18 2.42 2.93
CA LEU A 49 5.13 3.30 3.60
C LEU A 49 5.91 2.54 4.67
N GLN A 50 5.25 1.68 5.44
CA GLN A 50 5.92 0.83 6.44
C GLN A 50 6.94 -0.11 5.80
N ARG A 51 6.60 -0.75 4.67
CA ARG A 51 7.53 -1.60 3.90
C ARG A 51 8.72 -0.78 3.38
N LEU A 52 8.48 0.41 2.85
CA LEU A 52 9.54 1.31 2.40
C LEU A 52 10.47 1.69 3.55
N THR A 53 9.92 2.14 4.68
CA THR A 53 10.70 2.49 5.88
C THR A 53 11.52 1.31 6.37
N GLN A 54 10.93 0.10 6.42
CA GLN A 54 11.65 -1.11 6.82
C GLN A 54 12.77 -1.46 5.82
N PHE A 55 12.52 -1.32 4.52
CA PHE A 55 13.52 -1.54 3.48
C PHE A 55 14.69 -0.56 3.62
N ILE A 56 14.41 0.72 3.87
CA ILE A 56 15.41 1.76 4.12
C ILE A 56 16.30 1.37 5.31
N VAL A 57 15.70 0.98 6.43
CA VAL A 57 16.44 0.57 7.64
C VAL A 57 17.26 -0.69 7.38
N GLN A 58 16.65 -1.72 6.77
CA GLN A 58 17.30 -3.02 6.53
C GLN A 58 18.48 -2.92 5.56
N HIS A 59 18.37 -2.08 4.54
CA HIS A 59 19.39 -1.93 3.51
C HIS A 59 20.29 -0.70 3.74
N GLN A 60 20.15 -0.02 4.88
CA GLN A 60 20.93 1.18 5.22
C GLN A 60 20.90 2.23 4.11
N ILE A 61 19.73 2.40 3.48
CA ILE A 61 19.57 3.39 2.42
C ILE A 61 19.61 4.76 3.09
N HIS A 62 20.59 5.56 2.70
CA HIS A 62 20.70 6.94 3.17
C HIS A 62 19.90 7.85 2.23
N PRO A 63 18.82 8.50 2.70
CA PRO A 63 18.10 9.47 1.89
C PRO A 63 19.05 10.62 1.50
N VAL A 64 18.96 11.05 0.25
CA VAL A 64 19.74 12.19 -0.25
C VAL A 64 18.94 13.47 0.04
N ILE A 65 19.54 14.38 0.81
CA ILE A 65 19.00 15.70 1.09
C ILE A 65 19.78 16.70 0.24
N ASP A 66 19.11 17.35 -0.71
CA ASP A 66 19.73 18.32 -1.61
C ASP A 66 20.09 19.64 -0.90
N ALA A 67 19.23 20.12 0.00
CA ALA A 67 19.45 21.35 0.77
C ALA A 67 18.75 21.34 2.13
N LEU A 68 19.29 22.10 3.08
CA LEU A 68 18.73 22.34 4.42
C LEU A 68 18.41 23.83 4.60
N PHE A 69 17.24 24.12 5.13
CA PHE A 69 16.77 25.48 5.38
C PHE A 69 16.33 25.64 6.85
N PRO A 70 16.67 26.78 7.50
CA PRO A 70 16.00 27.19 8.73
C PRO A 70 14.50 27.33 8.52
N PHE A 71 13.70 27.20 9.58
CA PHE A 71 12.24 27.26 9.49
C PHE A 71 11.75 28.61 8.94
N GLU A 72 12.44 29.70 9.28
CA GLU A 72 12.19 31.07 8.80
C GLU A 72 12.33 31.19 7.28
N GLU A 73 13.11 30.31 6.66
CA GLU A 73 13.34 30.24 5.21
C GLU A 73 12.39 29.26 4.49
N ALA A 74 11.33 28.77 5.14
CA ALA A 74 10.36 27.86 4.50
C ALA A 74 9.84 28.34 3.12
N PRO A 75 9.52 29.64 2.90
CA PRO A 75 9.11 30.12 1.57
C PRO A 75 10.20 29.91 0.50
N LYS A 76 11.47 30.07 0.86
CA LYS A 76 12.61 29.85 -0.05
C LYS A 76 12.78 28.37 -0.37
N ALA A 77 12.58 27.49 0.60
CA ALA A 77 12.61 26.03 0.38
C ALA A 77 11.55 25.59 -0.66
N TYR A 78 10.32 26.11 -0.55
CA TYR A 78 9.27 25.85 -1.55
C TYR A 78 9.61 26.44 -2.93
N ALA A 79 10.21 27.62 -2.99
CA ALA A 79 10.63 28.23 -4.25
C ALA A 79 11.70 27.38 -4.98
N GLN A 80 12.68 26.83 -4.24
CA GLN A 80 13.70 25.94 -4.83
C GLN A 80 13.10 24.62 -5.33
N LEU A 81 12.16 24.03 -4.59
CA LEU A 81 11.46 22.82 -5.01
C LEU A 81 10.71 23.01 -6.33
N ALA A 82 10.09 24.19 -6.53
CA ALA A 82 9.36 24.52 -7.76
C ALA A 82 10.27 24.79 -8.97
N SER A 83 11.58 24.97 -8.75
CA SER A 83 12.56 25.22 -9.82
C SER A 83 13.36 23.97 -10.24
N SER A 84 13.08 22.80 -9.66
CA SER A 84 13.80 21.53 -9.91
C SER A 84 13.05 20.59 -10.84
#